data_AF-A0A9D0YKF9-F1
#
_entry.id   AF-A0A9D0YKF9-F1
#
_cell.length_a   1.000
_cell.length_b   1.000
_cell.length_c   1.000
_cell.angle_alpha   90.00
_cell.angle_beta   90.00
_cell.angle_gamma   90.00
#
_symmetry.space_group_name_H-M   'P 1'
#
loop_
_entity.id
_entity.type
_entity.pdbx_description
1 polymer ?
#
loop_
_entity_poly.entity_id
_entity_poly.type
_entity_poly.pdbx_seq_one_letter_code
_entity_poly.pdbx_strand_id
1 'polypeptide(L)'
;MNLENSNPIKVENATVEFVKGTMGPITTYLFDTTKGGHPMVNAMAGLAILKENEQLIMLNHCAPSGLYPKIADEFEFMDQELPNGITQIVFSKKSNASTVTDFSATSCGGGCG
;
A
#
# COMPACT_ATOMS: atom_id res chain seq x y z
N MET A 1 -13.63 2.68 8.10
CA MET A 1 -12.30 2.84 8.73
C MET A 1 -12.31 4.07 9.61
N ASN A 2 -11.93 3.95 10.88
CA ASN A 2 -11.78 5.09 11.79
C ASN A 2 -10.29 5.34 11.96
N LEU A 3 -9.71 6.18 11.10
CA LEU A 3 -8.33 6.66 11.27
C LEU A 3 -8.38 7.88 12.19
N GLU A 4 -7.67 7.80 13.30
CA GLU A 4 -7.51 8.93 14.22
C GLU A 4 -6.27 9.73 13.82
N ASN A 5 -6.28 11.05 14.04
CA ASN A 5 -5.16 11.95 13.72
C ASN A 5 -4.66 11.81 12.26
N SER A 6 -5.59 11.61 11.30
CA SER A 6 -5.25 11.50 9.89
C SER A 6 -4.78 12.84 9.33
N ASN A 7 -3.55 12.89 8.84
CA ASN A 7 -2.96 14.04 8.18
C ASN A 7 -2.40 13.64 6.81
N PRO A 8 -2.62 14.45 5.76
CA PRO A 8 -2.00 14.19 4.47
C PRO A 8 -0.47 14.35 4.58
N ILE A 9 0.26 13.40 4.01
CA ILE A 9 1.71 13.38 3.92
C ILE A 9 2.12 13.22 2.46
N LYS A 10 3.29 13.77 2.12
CA LYS A 10 3.91 13.58 0.83
C LYS A 10 4.99 12.52 0.96
N VAL A 11 4.86 11.43 0.22
CA VAL A 11 5.85 10.34 0.18
C VAL A 11 6.74 10.54 -1.03
N GLU A 12 8.05 10.44 -0.85
CA GLU A 12 9.00 10.47 -1.97
C GLU A 12 8.76 9.26 -2.88
N ASN A 13 8.75 9.48 -4.20
CA ASN A 13 8.38 8.51 -5.25
C ASN A 13 6.88 8.21 -5.39
N ALA A 14 6.00 8.77 -4.54
CA ALA A 14 4.56 8.66 -4.75
C ALA A 14 4.05 9.65 -5.82
N THR A 15 3.08 9.20 -6.61
CA THR A 15 2.34 10.03 -7.58
C THR A 15 1.04 10.57 -7.01
N VAL A 16 0.58 10.06 -5.86
CA VAL A 16 -0.64 10.52 -5.16
C VAL A 16 -0.32 10.96 -3.74
N GLU A 17 -1.26 11.67 -3.12
CA GLU A 17 -1.17 12.05 -1.71
C GLU A 17 -1.48 10.86 -0.81
N PHE A 18 -0.70 10.74 0.26
CA PHE A 18 -0.89 9.71 1.28
C PHE A 18 -1.53 10.37 2.49
N VAL A 19 -2.32 9.61 3.23
CA VAL A 19 -2.94 10.04 4.48
C VAL A 19 -2.39 9.17 5.58
N LYS A 20 -1.64 9.76 6.50
CA LYS A 20 -1.11 9.08 7.68
C LYS A 20 -2.05 9.32 8.85
N GLY A 21 -2.54 8.27 9.48
CA GLY A 21 -3.21 8.35 10.77
C GLY A 21 -2.80 7.21 11.68
N THR A 22 -3.56 7.04 12.75
CA THR A 22 -3.38 5.96 13.73
C THR A 22 -4.70 5.22 13.86
N MET A 23 -4.66 3.89 13.77
CA MET A 23 -5.81 3.04 14.01
C MET A 23 -5.57 2.30 15.32
N GLY A 24 -6.04 2.89 16.43
CA GLY A 24 -5.68 2.46 17.78
C GLY A 24 -4.18 2.64 18.04
N PRO A 25 -3.42 1.56 18.35
CA PRO A 25 -1.98 1.64 18.59
C PRO A 25 -1.11 1.55 17.31
N ILE A 26 -1.71 1.29 16.13
CA ILE A 26 -0.98 1.01 14.89
C ILE A 26 -1.00 2.23 13.97
N THR A 27 0.17 2.69 13.53
CA THR A 27 0.24 3.76 12.53
C THR A 27 -0.22 3.22 11.18
N THR A 28 -1.17 3.89 10.56
CA THR A 28 -1.81 3.46 9.33
C THR A 28 -1.68 4.53 8.26
N TYR A 29 -1.14 4.15 7.11
CA TYR A 29 -1.03 4.99 5.94
C TYR A 29 -2.13 4.59 4.95
N LEU A 30 -2.80 5.54 4.33
CA LEU A 30 -3.86 5.28 3.36
C LEU A 30 -3.61 6.11 2.12
N PHE A 31 -3.76 5.52 0.94
CA PHE A 31 -3.71 6.25 -0.32
C PHE A 31 -4.76 5.73 -1.30
N ASP A 32 -5.28 6.66 -2.11
CA ASP A 32 -6.30 6.37 -3.12
C ASP A 32 -5.72 6.52 -4.52
N THR A 33 -5.86 5.46 -5.32
CA THR A 33 -5.46 5.43 -6.73
C THR A 33 -6.65 5.20 -7.67
N THR A 34 -7.87 5.23 -7.12
CA THR A 34 -9.11 5.02 -7.88
C THR A 34 -9.33 6.15 -8.88
N LYS A 35 -8.96 7.38 -8.53
CA LYS A 35 -9.11 8.57 -9.38
C LYS A 35 -8.03 8.73 -10.45
N GLY A 36 -7.07 7.82 -10.51
CA GLY A 36 -5.89 7.88 -11.39
C GLY A 36 -4.59 7.97 -10.61
N GLY A 37 -3.55 7.34 -11.15
CA GLY A 37 -2.24 7.23 -10.51
C GLY A 37 -1.57 5.89 -10.84
N HIS A 38 -0.34 5.70 -10.36
CA HIS A 38 0.40 4.47 -10.56
C HIS A 38 0.31 3.59 -9.29
N PRO A 39 -0.68 2.69 -9.17
CA PRO A 39 -0.92 1.90 -7.96
C PRO A 39 0.34 1.19 -7.44
N MET A 40 1.08 0.56 -8.34
CA MET A 40 2.31 -0.17 -8.00
C MET A 40 3.42 0.76 -7.47
N VAL A 41 3.63 1.93 -8.10
CA VAL A 41 4.65 2.90 -7.69
C VAL A 41 4.33 3.47 -6.31
N ASN A 42 3.07 3.82 -6.07
CA ASN A 42 2.62 4.32 -4.78
C ASN A 42 2.72 3.26 -3.69
N ALA A 43 2.28 2.02 -3.97
CA ALA A 43 2.43 0.92 -3.02
C ALA A 43 3.91 0.72 -2.63
N MET A 44 4.83 0.68 -3.60
CA MET A 44 6.27 0.57 -3.32
C MET A 44 6.80 1.74 -2.47
N ALA A 45 6.41 2.97 -2.81
CA ALA A 45 6.81 4.16 -2.05
C ALA A 45 6.29 4.13 -0.60
N GLY A 46 5.04 3.70 -0.41
CA GLY A 46 4.43 3.52 0.91
C GLY A 46 5.09 2.42 1.72
N LEU A 47 5.39 1.27 1.10
CA LEU A 47 6.07 0.15 1.75
C LEU A 47 7.51 0.48 2.13
N ALA A 48 8.20 1.30 1.32
CA ALA A 48 9.56 1.75 1.59
C ALA A 48 9.67 2.60 2.87
N ILE A 49 8.61 3.33 3.24
CA ILE A 49 8.56 4.12 4.48
C ILE A 49 7.96 3.34 5.66
N LEU A 50 7.41 2.14 5.43
CA LEU A 50 6.67 1.37 6.41
C LEU A 50 7.59 0.68 7.43
N LYS A 51 7.32 0.90 8.72
CA LYS A 51 8.06 0.35 9.85
C LYS A 51 7.34 -0.83 10.50
N GLU A 52 8.02 -1.45 11.47
CA GLU A 52 7.43 -2.47 12.33
C GLU A 52 6.28 -1.85 13.15
N ASN A 53 5.15 -2.54 13.23
CA ASN A 53 3.88 -2.04 13.81
C ASN A 53 3.22 -0.90 13.01
N GLU A 54 3.43 -0.86 11.70
CA GLU A 54 2.69 0.02 10.80
C GLU A 54 1.99 -0.80 9.70
N GLN A 55 0.91 -0.24 9.17
CA GLN A 55 0.15 -0.82 8.06
C GLN A 55 -0.14 0.23 6.98
N LEU A 56 -0.31 -0.23 5.74
CA LEU A 56 -0.56 0.59 4.57
C LEU A 56 -1.82 0.10 3.87
N ILE A 57 -2.78 0.99 3.65
CA ILE A 57 -4.04 0.73 2.97
C ILE A 57 -4.00 1.41 1.61
N MET A 58 -4.30 0.62 0.59
CA MET A 58 -4.38 1.04 -0.79
C MET A 58 -5.80 0.87 -1.28
N LEU A 59 -6.36 1.90 -1.92
CA LEU A 59 -7.63 1.80 -2.65
C LEU A 59 -7.34 1.88 -4.14
N ASN A 60 -7.78 0.87 -4.90
CA ASN A 60 -7.63 0.83 -6.36
C ASN A 60 -8.84 0.18 -7.03
N HIS A 61 -9.01 0.41 -8.33
CA HIS A 61 -10.04 -0.27 -9.12
C HIS A 61 -9.70 -1.73 -9.44
N CYS A 62 -8.42 -2.11 -9.46
CA CYS A 62 -7.95 -3.45 -9.79
C CYS A 62 -6.80 -3.86 -8.86
N ALA A 63 -6.80 -5.10 -8.36
CA ALA A 63 -5.71 -5.61 -7.53
C ALA A 63 -4.37 -5.59 -8.30
N PRO A 64 -3.29 -5.00 -7.76
CA PRO A 64 -1.97 -5.00 -8.40
C PRO A 64 -1.28 -6.37 -8.21
N SER A 65 -1.74 -7.39 -8.92
CA SER A 65 -1.29 -8.78 -8.78
C SER A 65 0.23 -8.95 -8.90
N GLY A 66 0.89 -8.16 -9.75
CA GLY A 66 2.35 -8.17 -9.92
C GLY A 66 3.15 -7.60 -8.74
N LEU A 67 2.50 -6.91 -7.80
CA LEU A 67 3.14 -6.37 -6.59
C LEU A 67 3.28 -7.46 -5.51
N TYR A 68 2.25 -8.30 -5.36
CA TYR A 68 2.17 -9.31 -4.31
C TYR A 68 3.42 -10.18 -4.17
N PRO A 69 3.92 -10.87 -5.23
CA PRO A 69 5.09 -11.73 -5.09
C PRO A 69 6.38 -10.97 -4.73
N LYS A 70 6.46 -9.65 -5.01
CA LYS A 70 7.66 -8.85 -4.70
C LYS A 70 7.77 -8.52 -3.22
N ILE A 71 6.63 -8.38 -2.56
CA ILE A 71 6.55 -7.92 -1.17
C ILE A 71 6.18 -9.07 -0.23
N ALA A 72 5.71 -10.21 -0.75
CA ALA A 72 5.23 -11.35 0.04
C ALA A 72 6.26 -11.91 1.04
N ASP A 73 7.56 -11.77 0.74
CA ASP A 73 8.64 -12.17 1.65
C ASP A 73 8.68 -11.32 2.93
N GLU A 74 8.41 -10.02 2.83
CA GLU A 74 8.53 -9.07 3.96
C GLU A 74 7.21 -8.55 4.52
N PHE A 75 6.19 -8.50 3.68
CA PHE A 75 4.92 -7.88 3.98
C PHE A 75 3.79 -8.89 3.75
N GLU A 76 2.79 -8.82 4.62
CA GLU A 76 1.50 -9.46 4.40
C GLU A 76 0.60 -8.49 3.67
N PHE A 77 -0.23 -9.01 2.77
CA PHE A 77 -1.23 -8.23 2.06
C PHE A 77 -2.57 -8.94 2.16
N MET A 78 -3.63 -8.15 2.23
CA MET A 78 -5.00 -8.62 2.23
C MET A 78 -5.82 -7.73 1.32
N ASP A 79 -6.24 -8.24 0.18
CA ASP A 79 -7.20 -7.58 -0.69
C ASP A 79 -8.64 -7.92 -0.28
N GLN A 80 -9.49 -6.91 -0.34
CA GLN A 80 -10.91 -6.99 -0.06
C GLN A 80 -11.65 -6.19 -1.12
N GLU A 81 -12.56 -6.86 -1.82
CA GLU A 81 -13.46 -6.21 -2.75
C GLU A 81 -14.55 -5.45 -1.98
N LEU A 82 -14.62 -4.14 -2.21
CA LEU A 82 -15.67 -3.27 -1.67
C LEU A 82 -16.85 -3.22 -2.64
N PRO A 83 -18.09 -2.99 -2.14
CA PRO A 83 -19.32 -3.00 -2.94
C PRO A 83 -19.39 -1.94 -4.06
N ASN A 84 -18.38 -1.07 -4.19
CA ASN A 84 -18.32 0.00 -5.18
C ASN A 84 -17.43 -0.34 -6.40
N GLY A 85 -16.99 -1.60 -6.54
CA GLY A 85 -15.99 -1.98 -7.55
C GLY A 85 -14.61 -1.39 -7.26
N ILE A 86 -14.32 -1.17 -5.98
CA ILE A 86 -13.03 -0.73 -5.46
C ILE A 86 -12.43 -1.91 -4.71
N THR A 87 -11.20 -2.27 -5.04
CA THR A 87 -10.41 -3.20 -4.24
C THR A 87 -9.64 -2.41 -3.20
N GLN A 88 -9.84 -2.76 -1.95
CA GLN A 88 -9.01 -2.29 -0.84
C GLN A 88 -7.94 -3.32 -0.55
N ILE A 89 -6.68 -2.91 -0.54
CA ILE A 89 -5.54 -3.78 -0.21
C ILE A 89 -4.89 -3.24 1.06
N VAL A 90 -4.79 -4.07 2.09
CA VAL A 90 -4.14 -3.76 3.36
C VAL A 90 -2.81 -4.49 3.41
N PHE A 91 -1.73 -3.75 3.47
CA PHE A 91 -0.37 -4.25 3.67
C PHE A 91 0.05 -4.09 5.12
N SER A 92 0.70 -5.11 5.69
CA SER A 92 1.23 -5.09 7.04
C SER A 92 2.65 -5.64 7.05
N LYS A 93 3.55 -5.03 7.81
CA LYS A 93 4.94 -5.49 7.90
C LYS A 93 5.04 -6.71 8.80
N LYS A 94 5.70 -7.78 8.33
CA LYS A 94 5.98 -8.96 9.17
C LYS A 94 7.07 -8.61 10.18
N SER A 95 6.87 -9.00 11.45
CA SER A 95 7.85 -8.74 12.52
C SER A 95 9.16 -9.51 12.36
N ASN A 96 9.26 -10.46 11.41
CA ASN A 96 10.46 -11.24 11.10
C ASN A 96 10.91 -11.09 9.63
N ALA A 97 10.52 -10.00 8.98
CA ALA A 97 10.88 -9.71 7.59
C ALA A 97 12.40 -9.51 7.44
N SER A 98 13.04 -10.29 6.56
CA SER A 98 14.40 -9.99 6.11
C SER A 98 14.34 -8.86 5.08
N THR A 99 15.02 -7.74 5.31
CA THR A 99 15.06 -6.60 4.37
C THR A 99 15.73 -6.98 3.05
N VAL A 100 14.92 -7.42 2.08
CA VAL A 100 15.35 -7.99 0.79
C VAL A 100 14.54 -7.38 -0.37
N THR A 101 13.43 -6.69 -0.09
CA THR A 101 12.49 -6.14 -1.06
C THR A 101 13.17 -5.03 -1.84
N ASP A 102 13.33 -5.27 -3.13
CA ASP A 102 13.86 -4.29 -4.05
C ASP A 102 12.74 -3.33 -4.50
N PHE A 103 12.64 -2.19 -3.82
CA PHE A 103 11.66 -1.14 -4.12
C PHE A 103 11.92 -0.43 -5.46
N SER A 104 13.05 -0.70 -6.15
CA SER A 104 13.34 -0.18 -7.49
C SER A 104 12.57 -0.95 -8.58
N ALA A 105 12.07 -2.14 -8.28
CA ALA A 105 11.43 -3.03 -9.25
C ALA A 105 9.98 -2.64 -9.57
N THR A 106 9.78 -1.46 -10.17
CA THR A 106 8.49 -0.85 -10.57
C THR A 106 7.97 -1.30 -11.95
N SER A 107 8.56 -2.35 -12.55
CA SER A 107 8.17 -2.80 -13.90
C SER A 107 6.71 -3.28 -13.97
N CYS A 108 5.89 -2.51 -14.70
CA CYS A 108 4.56 -2.89 -15.15
C CYS A 108 4.68 -3.98 -16.23
N GLY A 109 4.40 -5.23 -15.88
CA GLY A 109 4.14 -6.31 -16.82
C GLY A 109 2.88 -7.03 -16.39
N GLY A 110 1.72 -6.63 -16.91
CA GLY A 110 0.45 -7.33 -16.66
C GLY A 110 -0.74 -6.39 -16.64
N GLY A 111 -1.44 -6.30 -17.78
CA GLY A 111 -2.71 -5.61 -17.89
C GLY A 111 -3.79 -6.26 -17.02
N CYS A 112 -4.71 -5.44 -16.52
CA CYS A 112 -5.97 -5.92 -15.95
C CYS A 112 -6.73 -6.54 -17.14
N GLY A 113 -6.85 -7.88 -17.14
CA GLY A 113 -7.47 -8.68 -18.20
C GLY A 113 -8.99 -8.64 -18.14
#